data_AF-A0A3M6KGG5-F1
#
_entry.id   AF-A0A3M6KGG5-F1
#
_cell.length_a   1.000
_cell.length_b   1.000
_cell.length_c   1.000
_cell.angle_alpha   90.00
_cell.angle_beta   90.00
_cell.angle_gamma   90.00
#
_symmetry.space_group_name_H-M   'P 1'
#
loop_
_entity.id
_entity.type
_entity.pdbx_description
1 polymer ?
#
loop_
_entity_poly.entity_id
_entity_poly.type
_entity_poly.pdbx_seq_one_letter_code
_entity_poly.pdbx_strand_id
1 'polypeptide(L)'
;MNQDEILKIIGPVNYPVGIGGYDSDNYDGDCQIYNLVLFDGKDSFDEILENDSIFFRISHGKFSEYDSQILLSYSNLEIIHDEQWDLKQLLTKIQEKRDILFSSSTKNSLVESQFALSKAKTALETNDPFLSCWIKCAGISLIDSVLLQNKIIPNP
;
A
#
# COMPACT_ATOMS: atom_id res chain seq x y z
N MET A 1 11.43 17.99 -1.07
CA MET A 1 10.73 18.83 -2.06
C MET A 1 9.50 19.45 -1.38
N ASN A 2 9.06 20.64 -1.77
CA ASN A 2 7.82 21.22 -1.22
C ASN A 2 6.59 20.54 -1.86
N GLN A 3 5.47 20.45 -1.13
CA GLN A 3 4.20 19.90 -1.62
C GLN A 3 3.73 20.58 -2.92
N ASP A 4 3.89 21.91 -3.03
CA ASP A 4 3.54 22.65 -4.24
C ASP A 4 4.37 22.27 -5.48
N GLU A 5 5.62 21.82 -5.27
CA GLU A 5 6.50 21.37 -6.35
C GLU A 5 6.06 19.99 -6.85
N ILE A 6 5.68 19.10 -5.92
CA ILE A 6 5.13 17.77 -6.22
C ILE A 6 3.87 17.92 -7.08
N LEU A 7 2.95 18.80 -6.69
CA LEU A 7 1.70 19.05 -7.43
C LEU A 7 1.96 19.57 -8.85
N LYS A 8 2.99 20.41 -9.05
CA LYS A 8 3.36 20.89 -10.40
C LYS A 8 3.88 19.77 -11.30
N ILE A 9 4.59 18.80 -10.73
CA ILE A 9 5.18 17.67 -11.46
C ILE A 9 4.11 16.69 -11.90
N ILE A 10 3.18 16.32 -11.01
CA ILE A 10 2.07 15.41 -11.36
C ILE A 10 0.99 16.08 -12.21
N GLY A 11 1.02 17.41 -12.31
CA GLY A 11 0.12 18.20 -13.13
C GLY A 11 -1.14 18.67 -12.38
N PRO A 12 -2.06 19.37 -13.07
CA PRO A 12 -3.27 19.89 -12.44
C PRO A 12 -4.13 18.75 -11.89
N VAL A 13 -4.48 18.86 -10.61
CA VAL A 13 -5.21 17.82 -9.89
C VAL A 13 -6.59 18.32 -9.48
N ASN A 14 -7.63 17.54 -9.78
CA ASN A 14 -9.02 17.82 -9.37
C ASN A 14 -9.54 16.75 -8.38
N TYR A 15 -8.63 16.04 -7.73
CA TYR A 15 -8.92 14.92 -6.84
C TYR A 15 -7.93 14.91 -5.67
N PRO A 16 -8.32 14.39 -4.50
CA PRO A 16 -7.43 14.38 -3.35
C PRO A 16 -6.13 13.60 -3.57
N VAL A 17 -5.05 14.09 -2.99
CA VAL A 17 -3.72 13.48 -3.10
C VAL A 17 -3.10 13.34 -1.71
N GLY A 18 -2.62 12.13 -1.43
CA GLY A 18 -1.80 11.83 -0.26
C GLY A 18 -0.39 11.41 -0.67
N ILE A 19 0.58 11.72 0.18
CA ILE A 19 1.93 11.13 0.15
C ILE A 19 2.00 10.06 1.23
N GLY A 20 2.50 8.87 0.89
CA GLY A 20 2.54 7.71 1.78
C GLY A 20 3.89 7.03 1.86
N GLY A 21 3.89 5.96 2.66
CA GLY A 21 5.02 5.09 2.89
C GLY A 21 6.23 5.74 3.54
N TYR A 22 7.41 5.22 3.21
CA TYR A 22 8.69 5.60 3.82
C TYR A 22 8.93 7.12 3.94
N ASP A 23 8.39 7.91 3.01
CA ASP A 23 8.48 9.38 3.00
C ASP A 23 7.74 10.06 4.18
N SER A 24 6.72 9.39 4.74
CA SER A 24 6.01 9.83 5.96
C SER A 24 6.72 9.39 7.25
N ASP A 25 7.64 8.42 7.14
CA ASP A 25 8.21 7.69 8.27
C ASP A 25 9.70 8.00 8.50
N ASN A 26 10.24 9.19 8.17
CA ASN A 26 11.55 9.73 8.66
C ASN A 26 12.81 8.83 8.58
N TYR A 27 12.74 7.64 8.00
CA TYR A 27 13.87 6.74 7.78
C TYR A 27 14.38 6.99 6.35
N ASP A 28 15.70 7.09 6.19
CA ASP A 28 16.48 7.27 4.94
C ASP A 28 15.94 8.19 3.83
N GLY A 29 16.51 9.41 3.75
CA GLY A 29 16.31 10.36 2.65
C GLY A 29 17.07 10.04 1.35
N ASP A 30 17.72 8.87 1.27
CA ASP A 30 18.64 8.53 0.17
C ASP A 30 17.95 7.82 -1.01
N CYS A 31 16.71 7.34 -0.84
CA CYS A 31 16.02 6.56 -1.88
C CYS A 31 15.38 7.41 -3.00
N GLN A 32 15.21 8.73 -2.81
CA GLN A 32 14.69 9.67 -3.81
C GLN A 32 13.40 9.19 -4.52
N ILE A 33 12.53 8.44 -3.82
CA ILE A 33 11.25 7.96 -4.34
C ILE A 33 10.12 8.55 -3.50
N TYR A 34 9.24 9.32 -4.11
CA TYR A 34 8.00 9.79 -3.52
C TYR A 34 6.85 8.83 -3.84
N ASN A 35 6.17 8.29 -2.82
CA ASN A 35 4.98 7.47 -3.02
C ASN A 35 3.71 8.33 -2.91
N LEU A 36 3.00 8.47 -4.03
CA LEU A 36 1.79 9.28 -4.15
C LEU A 36 0.58 8.38 -4.33
N VAL A 37 -0.52 8.75 -3.68
CA VAL A 37 -1.84 8.14 -3.89
C VAL A 37 -2.80 9.21 -4.36
N LEU A 38 -3.33 9.03 -5.58
CA LEU A 38 -4.26 9.91 -6.24
C LEU A 38 -5.65 9.30 -6.11
N PHE A 39 -6.56 9.97 -5.40
CA PHE A 39 -7.93 9.47 -5.19
C PHE A 39 -8.83 9.82 -6.39
N ASP A 40 -8.42 9.39 -7.58
CA ASP A 40 -9.06 9.68 -8.87
C ASP A 40 -10.06 8.60 -9.33
N GLY A 41 -10.24 7.54 -8.53
CA GLY A 41 -11.21 6.49 -8.80
C GLY A 41 -10.79 5.47 -9.87
N LYS A 42 -9.60 5.60 -10.46
CA LYS A 42 -9.14 4.70 -11.53
C LYS A 42 -8.75 3.33 -11.01
N ASP A 43 -8.84 2.35 -11.90
CA ASP A 43 -8.36 0.98 -11.70
C ASP A 43 -7.19 0.73 -12.66
N SER A 44 -6.11 1.48 -12.43
CA SER A 44 -4.90 1.43 -13.25
C SER A 44 -3.73 0.95 -12.40
N PHE A 45 -2.75 0.34 -13.08
CA PHE A 45 -1.47 0.03 -12.46
C PHE A 45 -0.76 1.30 -12.01
N ASP A 46 0.15 1.14 -11.05
CA ASP A 46 1.02 2.23 -10.61
C ASP A 46 1.82 2.79 -11.78
N GLU A 47 1.95 4.11 -11.81
CA GLU A 47 2.78 4.84 -12.76
C GLU A 47 4.10 5.25 -12.08
N ILE A 48 5.19 5.27 -12.85
CA ILE A 48 6.48 5.78 -12.38
C ILE A 48 6.85 6.98 -13.24
N LEU A 49 7.02 8.12 -12.60
CA LEU A 49 7.49 9.35 -13.22
C LEU A 49 8.86 9.71 -12.66
N GLU A 50 9.79 10.09 -13.54
CA GLU A 50 11.12 10.57 -13.15
C GLU A 50 11.22 12.07 -13.43
N ASN A 51 11.67 12.84 -12.44
CA ASN A 51 12.02 14.25 -12.60
C ASN A 51 13.29 14.56 -11.80
N ASP A 52 14.33 15.07 -12.46
CA ASP A 52 15.60 15.42 -11.83
C ASP A 52 16.20 14.30 -10.94
N SER A 53 16.16 13.05 -11.43
CA SER A 53 16.61 11.84 -10.72
C SER A 53 15.79 11.46 -9.48
N ILE A 54 14.69 12.16 -9.22
CA ILE A 54 13.68 11.82 -8.23
C ILE A 54 12.59 11.00 -8.93
N PHE A 55 12.21 9.88 -8.32
CA PHE A 55 11.14 9.03 -8.80
C PHE A 55 9.84 9.33 -8.05
N PHE A 56 8.73 9.31 -8.75
CA PHE A 56 7.38 9.40 -8.20
C PHE A 56 6.66 8.12 -8.57
N ARG A 57 6.34 7.31 -7.56
CA ARG A 57 5.43 6.18 -7.73
C ARG A 57 4.02 6.69 -7.47
N ILE A 58 3.19 6.64 -8.50
CA ILE A 58 1.83 7.17 -8.49
C ILE A 58 0.87 5.98 -8.47
N SER A 59 0.15 5.83 -7.36
CA SER A 59 -0.92 4.84 -7.19
C SER A 59 -2.28 5.50 -7.28
N HIS A 60 -3.28 4.74 -7.70
CA HIS A 60 -4.66 5.22 -7.86
C HIS A 60 -5.57 4.65 -6.79
N GLY A 61 -6.09 5.55 -5.93
CA GLY A 61 -6.98 5.23 -4.82
C GLY A 61 -8.45 5.47 -5.16
N LYS A 62 -9.33 4.78 -4.44
CA LYS A 62 -10.79 4.97 -4.52
C LYS A 62 -11.38 5.11 -3.12
N PHE A 63 -12.34 6.02 -2.94
CA PHE A 63 -13.07 6.14 -1.68
C PHE A 63 -13.97 4.94 -1.36
N SER A 64 -14.26 4.11 -2.36
CA SER A 64 -14.99 2.85 -2.21
C SER A 64 -14.10 1.66 -1.84
N GLU A 65 -12.83 1.87 -1.51
CA GLU A 65 -11.91 0.82 -1.09
C GLU A 65 -12.44 0.07 0.14
N TYR A 66 -12.28 -1.25 0.13
CA TYR A 66 -12.76 -2.15 1.18
C TYR A 66 -11.70 -3.17 1.61
N ASP A 67 -10.60 -3.33 0.86
CA ASP A 67 -9.49 -4.18 1.26
C ASP A 67 -8.82 -3.61 2.52
N SER A 68 -8.73 -4.44 3.55
CA SER A 68 -8.26 -3.96 4.86
C SER A 68 -6.77 -3.62 4.89
N GLN A 69 -5.97 -4.24 4.02
CA GLN A 69 -4.53 -3.96 3.94
C GLN A 69 -4.28 -2.65 3.19
N ILE A 70 -4.99 -2.43 2.06
CA ILE A 70 -4.92 -1.17 1.33
C ILE A 70 -5.42 -0.01 2.20
N LEU A 71 -6.52 -0.20 2.94
CA LEU A 71 -6.98 0.83 3.88
C LEU A 71 -5.97 1.10 5.02
N LEU A 72 -5.22 0.09 5.47
CA LEU A 72 -4.16 0.30 6.46
C LEU A 72 -2.96 1.06 5.87
N SER A 73 -2.56 0.81 4.63
CA SER A 73 -1.46 1.55 4.00
C SER A 73 -1.79 3.03 3.85
N TYR A 74 -3.08 3.39 3.74
CA TYR A 74 -3.50 4.79 3.75
C TYR A 74 -3.38 5.47 5.11
N SER A 75 -3.23 4.72 6.22
CA SER A 75 -3.36 5.29 7.57
C SER A 75 -2.32 6.35 7.94
N ASN A 76 -1.18 6.38 7.25
CA ASN A 76 -0.11 7.35 7.46
C ASN A 76 0.02 8.37 6.32
N LEU A 77 -0.98 8.48 5.42
CA LEU A 77 -0.91 9.45 4.33
C LEU A 77 -0.85 10.89 4.85
N GLU A 78 0.16 11.63 4.39
CA GLU A 78 0.21 13.08 4.49
C GLU A 78 -0.63 13.67 3.36
N ILE A 79 -1.67 14.44 3.70
CA ILE A 79 -2.52 15.10 2.72
C ILE A 79 -1.78 16.30 2.14
N ILE A 80 -1.58 16.30 0.83
CA ILE A 80 -1.01 17.46 0.10
C ILE A 80 -2.05 18.22 -0.72
N HIS A 81 -3.19 17.60 -1.03
CA HIS A 81 -4.31 18.24 -1.70
C HIS A 81 -5.63 17.55 -1.31
N ASP A 82 -6.60 18.31 -0.78
CA ASP A 82 -7.93 17.81 -0.40
C ASP A 82 -8.91 18.98 -0.18
N GLU A 83 -9.43 19.57 -1.25
CA GLU A 83 -10.30 20.76 -1.14
C GLU A 83 -11.63 20.47 -0.42
N GLN A 84 -12.17 19.26 -0.60
CA GLN A 84 -13.49 18.85 -0.11
C GLN A 84 -13.44 18.09 1.21
N TRP A 85 -12.24 17.85 1.76
CA TRP A 85 -12.00 17.12 3.01
C TRP A 85 -12.38 15.63 2.97
N ASP A 86 -12.56 15.08 1.77
CA ASP A 86 -12.99 13.69 1.58
C ASP A 86 -11.88 12.72 2.01
N LEU A 87 -10.62 13.04 1.67
CA LEU A 87 -9.47 12.25 2.09
C LEU A 87 -9.29 12.35 3.60
N LYS A 88 -9.41 13.54 4.18
CA LYS A 88 -9.36 13.71 5.64
C LYS A 88 -10.43 12.89 6.35
N GLN A 89 -11.64 12.83 5.80
CA GLN A 89 -12.73 12.03 6.36
C GLN A 89 -12.43 10.52 6.26
N LEU A 90 -11.90 10.06 5.12
CA LEU A 90 -11.49 8.66 4.94
C LEU A 90 -10.42 8.26 5.96
N LEU A 91 -9.35 9.05 6.09
CA LEU A 91 -8.25 8.77 7.02
C LEU A 91 -8.74 8.71 8.47
N THR A 92 -9.68 9.57 8.84
CA THR A 92 -10.32 9.55 10.17
C THR A 92 -11.05 8.23 10.41
N LYS A 93 -11.86 7.77 9.45
CA LYS A 93 -12.58 6.49 9.54
C LYS A 93 -11.63 5.29 9.62
N ILE A 94 -10.52 5.33 8.88
CA ILE A 94 -9.47 4.30 8.94
C ILE A 94 -8.88 4.24 10.35
N GLN A 95 -8.55 5.40 10.93
CA GLN A 95 -7.97 5.46 12.27
C GLN A 95 -8.95 4.94 13.35
N GLU A 96 -10.23 5.27 13.25
CA GLU A 96 -11.29 4.74 14.14
C GLU A 96 -11.43 3.22 14.05
N LYS A 97 -11.23 2.64 12.85
CA LYS A 97 -11.37 1.20 12.59
C LYS A 97 -10.05 0.43 12.59
N ARG A 98 -8.93 1.07 12.95
CA ARG A 98 -7.57 0.55 12.80
C ARG A 98 -7.40 -0.87 13.35
N ASP A 99 -7.91 -1.13 14.56
CA ASP A 99 -7.80 -2.46 15.19
C ASP A 99 -8.60 -3.54 14.47
N ILE A 100 -9.76 -3.20 13.91
CA ILE A 100 -10.56 -4.12 13.09
C ILE A 100 -9.84 -4.41 11.78
N LEU A 101 -9.27 -3.38 11.15
CA LEU A 101 -8.51 -3.52 9.92
C LEU A 101 -7.27 -4.41 10.11
N PHE A 102 -6.52 -4.26 11.21
CA PHE A 102 -5.41 -5.17 11.53
C PHE A 102 -5.88 -6.60 11.74
N SER A 103 -6.97 -6.81 12.47
CA SER A 103 -7.53 -8.14 12.71
C SER A 103 -7.95 -8.84 11.41
N SER A 104 -8.65 -8.12 10.52
CA SER A 104 -9.03 -8.64 9.21
C SER A 104 -7.81 -8.93 8.33
N SER A 105 -6.86 -7.99 8.26
CA SER A 105 -5.64 -8.12 7.45
C SER A 105 -4.76 -9.28 7.92
N THR A 106 -4.63 -9.49 9.23
CA THR A 106 -3.93 -10.64 9.81
C THR A 106 -4.55 -11.95 9.32
N LYS A 107 -5.87 -12.07 9.39
CA LYS A 107 -6.58 -13.29 8.95
C LYS A 107 -6.44 -13.51 7.45
N ASN A 108 -6.59 -12.46 6.65
CA ASN A 108 -6.44 -12.55 5.20
C ASN A 108 -5.02 -13.01 4.83
N SER A 109 -3.98 -12.41 5.42
CA SER A 109 -2.59 -12.80 5.16
C SER A 109 -2.29 -14.24 5.58
N LEU A 110 -2.86 -14.70 6.70
CA LEU A 110 -2.73 -16.10 7.13
C LEU A 110 -3.41 -17.07 6.14
N VAL A 111 -4.60 -16.71 5.63
CA VAL A 111 -5.31 -17.50 4.61
C VAL A 111 -4.50 -17.57 3.32
N GLU A 112 -3.94 -16.46 2.86
CA GLU A 112 -3.07 -16.43 1.68
C GLU A 112 -1.82 -17.29 1.86
N SER A 113 -1.20 -17.26 3.05
CA SER A 113 -0.08 -18.12 3.38
C SER A 113 -0.44 -19.61 3.27
N GLN A 114 -1.57 -20.02 3.85
CA GLN A 114 -2.05 -21.40 3.79
C GLN A 114 -2.41 -21.82 2.36
N PHE A 115 -3.01 -20.93 1.59
CA PHE A 115 -3.32 -21.16 0.18
C PHE A 115 -2.06 -21.39 -0.65
N ALA A 116 -1.07 -20.50 -0.53
CA ALA A 116 0.21 -20.61 -1.22
C ALA A 116 0.98 -21.88 -0.80
N LEU A 117 0.95 -22.26 0.49
CA LEU A 117 1.57 -23.50 0.96
C LEU A 117 0.89 -24.73 0.37
N SER A 118 -0.43 -24.70 0.21
CA SER A 118 -1.18 -25.78 -0.45
C SER A 118 -0.80 -25.90 -1.92
N LYS A 119 -0.63 -24.77 -2.62
CA LYS A 119 -0.10 -24.75 -4.00
C LYS A 119 1.32 -25.29 -4.08
N ALA A 120 2.19 -24.93 -3.13
CA ALA A 120 3.55 -25.45 -3.04
C ALA A 120 3.57 -26.98 -2.87
N LYS A 121 2.68 -27.52 -2.02
CA LYS A 121 2.57 -28.98 -1.84
C LYS A 121 2.20 -29.68 -3.16
N THR A 122 1.17 -29.19 -3.86
CA THR A 122 0.80 -29.76 -5.17
C THR A 122 1.94 -29.62 -6.18
N ALA A 123 2.59 -28.46 -6.23
CA ALA A 123 3.73 -28.21 -7.12
C ALA A 123 4.90 -29.18 -6.88
N LEU A 124 5.16 -29.55 -5.63
CA LEU A 124 6.17 -30.55 -5.27
C LEU A 124 5.80 -31.95 -5.80
N GLU A 125 4.54 -32.34 -5.67
CA GLU A 125 4.03 -33.65 -6.14
C GLU A 125 4.03 -33.75 -7.67
N THR A 126 3.83 -32.63 -8.38
CA THR A 126 3.75 -32.60 -9.84
C THR A 126 5.05 -32.16 -10.53
N ASN A 127 6.14 -31.94 -9.79
CA ASN A 127 7.39 -31.35 -10.30
C ASN A 127 7.17 -30.03 -11.07
N ASP A 128 6.28 -29.17 -10.56
CA ASP A 128 6.00 -27.86 -11.13
C ASP A 128 7.18 -26.89 -10.87
N PRO A 129 7.68 -26.18 -11.91
CA PRO A 129 8.83 -25.27 -11.78
C PRO A 129 8.60 -24.08 -10.84
N PHE A 130 7.34 -23.75 -10.50
CA PHE A 130 6.98 -22.66 -9.61
C PHE A 130 6.92 -23.05 -8.13
N LEU A 131 7.31 -24.27 -7.74
CA LEU A 131 7.37 -24.69 -6.34
C LEU A 131 8.05 -23.64 -5.44
N SER A 132 9.21 -23.13 -5.86
CA SER A 132 9.97 -22.15 -5.10
C SER A 132 9.24 -20.80 -4.97
N CYS A 133 8.48 -20.40 -5.99
CA CYS A 133 7.63 -19.19 -5.95
C CYS A 133 6.52 -19.34 -4.93
N TRP A 134 5.83 -20.49 -4.92
CA TRP A 134 4.75 -20.75 -3.95
C TRP A 134 5.24 -20.78 -2.51
N ILE A 135 6.42 -21.36 -2.25
CA ILE A 135 7.04 -21.34 -0.92
C ILE A 135 7.35 -19.90 -0.49
N LYS A 136 7.89 -19.07 -1.39
CA LYS A 136 8.18 -17.65 -1.10
C LYS A 136 6.90 -16.86 -0.80
N CYS A 137 5.85 -17.03 -1.60
CA CYS A 137 4.55 -16.41 -1.35
C CYS A 137 4.00 -16.82 0.03
N ALA A 138 4.04 -18.12 0.36
CA ALA A 138 3.58 -18.61 1.66
C ALA A 138 4.36 -17.99 2.83
N GLY A 139 5.68 -17.84 2.67
CA GLY A 139 6.55 -17.22 3.67
C GLY A 139 6.27 -15.73 3.86
N ILE A 140 6.17 -14.97 2.76
CA ILE A 140 5.90 -13.53 2.81
C ILE A 140 4.54 -13.26 3.47
N SER A 141 3.47 -13.92 3.03
CA SER A 141 2.14 -13.72 3.63
C SER A 141 2.07 -14.15 5.10
N LEU A 142 2.89 -15.13 5.52
CA LEU A 142 3.00 -15.48 6.94
C LEU A 142 3.70 -14.38 7.74
N ILE A 143 4.79 -13.82 7.20
CA ILE A 143 5.48 -12.67 7.81
C ILE A 143 4.52 -11.50 7.94
N ASP A 144 3.76 -11.17 6.89
CA ASP A 144 2.76 -10.11 6.91
C ASP A 144 1.71 -10.37 8.00
N SER A 145 1.19 -11.59 8.10
CA SER A 145 0.26 -11.97 9.17
C SER A 145 0.85 -11.73 10.56
N VAL A 146 2.13 -12.06 10.79
CA VAL A 146 2.79 -11.85 12.09
C VAL A 146 2.98 -10.35 12.36
N LEU A 147 3.42 -9.57 11.38
CA LEU A 147 3.59 -8.12 11.52
C LEU A 147 2.25 -7.43 11.83
N LEU A 148 1.21 -7.73 11.04
CA LEU A 148 -0.13 -7.19 11.21
C LEU A 148 -0.73 -7.56 12.58
N GLN A 149 -0.49 -8.77 13.06
CA GLN A 149 -0.93 -9.18 14.39
C GLN A 149 -0.27 -8.35 15.51
N ASN A 150 0.96 -7.88 15.27
CA ASN A 150 1.69 -6.99 16.16
C ASN A 150 1.43 -5.50 15.86
N LYS A 151 0.41 -5.19 15.04
CA LYS A 151 0.03 -3.82 14.62
C LYS A 151 1.13 -3.07 13.86
N ILE A 152 2.00 -3.82 13.17
CA ILE A 152 3.03 -3.28 12.28
C ILE A 152 2.50 -3.41 10.85
N ILE A 153 2.52 -2.32 10.09
CA ILE A 153 2.13 -2.32 8.68
C ILE A 153 3.30 -2.90 7.88
N PRO A 154 3.12 -4.02 7.15
CA PRO A 154 4.15 -4.56 6.27
C PRO A 154 4.39 -3.62 5.09
N ASN A 155 5.65 -3.45 4.68
CA ASN A 155 6.06 -2.61 3.54
C ASN A 155 5.34 -1.24 3.53
N PRO A 156 5.52 -0.41 4.58
CA PRO A 156 4.85 0.89 4.68
C PRO A 156 5.19 1.79 3.50
#